data_AF-A0AAD8YWJ6-F1
#
_entry.id   AF-A0AAD8YWJ6-F1
#
_cell.length_a   1.000
_cell.length_b   1.000
_cell.length_c   1.000
_cell.angle_alpha   90.00
_cell.angle_beta   90.00
_cell.angle_gamma   90.00
#
_symmetry.space_group_name_H-M   'P 1'
#
loop_
_entity.id
_entity.type
_entity.pdbx_description
1 polymer ?
#
loop_
_entity_poly.entity_id
_entity_poly.type
_entity_poly.pdbx_seq_one_letter_code
_entity_poly.pdbx_strand_id
1 'polypeptide(L)'
;MVERVDSFRYLGVHISQDLSWSCHTTSLAKKARQRLYHLRCLRDFRLPSKVLRNFYTCTIESILTGNITVWFGNSTKQDRQALQRVVRSAERITHTELPDLQTIKSASGARPRPGGLK
;
A
#
# COMPACT_ATOMS: atom_id res chain seq x y z
N MET A 1 -5.19 5.33 33.50
CA MET A 1 -4.62 6.18 32.44
C MET A 1 -3.58 5.34 31.72
N VAL A 2 -3.71 5.14 30.41
CA VAL A 2 -2.69 4.42 29.62
C VAL A 2 -1.56 5.40 29.35
N GLU A 3 -0.40 5.15 29.95
CA GLU A 3 0.83 5.88 29.64
C GLU A 3 1.28 5.50 28.24
N ARG A 4 1.24 6.46 27.31
CA ARG A 4 1.88 6.33 25.99
C ARG A 4 3.38 6.33 26.22
N VAL A 5 4.00 5.18 26.05
CA VAL A 5 5.45 5.03 26.12
C VAL A 5 6.05 5.65 24.84
N ASP A 6 6.75 6.78 25.00
CA ASP A 6 7.14 7.69 23.90
C ASP A 6 8.38 7.24 23.09
N SER A 7 9.04 6.16 23.46
CA SER A 7 10.06 5.52 22.61
C SER A 7 10.44 4.16 23.19
N PHE A 8 10.58 3.15 22.33
CA PHE A 8 11.10 1.85 22.73
C PHE A 8 12.33 1.53 21.89
N ARG A 9 13.44 1.20 22.56
CA ARG A 9 14.72 0.87 21.91
C ARG A 9 14.71 -0.61 21.52
N TYR A 10 14.54 -0.90 20.23
CA TYR A 10 14.72 -2.25 19.70
C TYR A 10 15.92 -2.25 18.74
N LEU A 11 16.92 -3.10 19.01
CA LEU A 11 18.14 -3.27 18.20
C LEU A 11 18.97 -1.99 17.97
N GLY A 12 19.05 -1.11 18.97
CA GLY A 12 19.94 0.07 18.94
C GLY A 12 19.46 1.25 18.10
N VAL A 13 18.26 1.16 17.50
CA VAL A 13 17.61 2.27 16.80
C VAL A 13 16.56 2.87 17.73
N HIS A 14 16.56 4.20 17.89
CA HIS A 14 15.48 4.90 18.59
C HIS A 14 14.21 4.81 17.74
N ILE A 15 13.26 3.96 18.16
CA ILE A 15 11.97 3.83 17.49
C ILE A 15 11.01 4.84 18.12
N SER A 16 10.98 6.04 17.56
CA SER A 16 9.84 6.94 17.71
C SER A 16 8.70 6.35 16.88
N GLN A 17 7.60 5.93 17.54
CA GLN A 17 6.48 5.25 16.88
C GLN A 17 5.89 6.12 15.76
N ASP A 18 5.72 7.42 15.96
CA ASP A 18 5.18 8.34 14.97
C ASP A 18 6.13 8.64 13.80
N LEU A 19 7.41 8.92 14.08
CA LEU A 19 8.39 9.35 13.09
C LEU A 19 8.84 8.21 12.17
N SER A 20 9.05 7.02 12.73
CA SER A 20 9.51 5.86 11.97
C SER A 20 8.41 5.30 11.06
N TRP A 21 7.15 5.26 11.52
CA TRP A 21 6.03 4.83 10.68
C TRP A 21 5.73 5.85 9.58
N SER A 22 5.81 7.15 9.86
CA SER A 22 5.65 8.21 8.84
C SER A 22 6.77 8.18 7.79
N CYS A 23 8.00 7.88 8.20
CA CYS A 23 9.12 7.65 7.28
C CYS A 23 8.87 6.41 6.41
N HIS A 24 8.40 5.31 7.02
CA HIS A 24 8.09 4.06 6.34
C HIS A 24 6.95 4.22 5.31
N THR A 25 5.85 4.89 5.68
CA THR A 25 4.71 5.16 4.79
C THR A 25 5.09 6.09 3.65
N THR A 26 5.94 7.10 3.92
CA THR A 26 6.49 7.98 2.88
C THR A 26 7.35 7.20 1.89
N SER A 27 8.20 6.29 2.38
CA SER A 27 9.00 5.39 1.54
C SER A 27 8.13 4.45 0.70
N LEU A 28 7.08 3.88 1.29
CA LEU A 28 6.04 3.10 0.59
C LEU A 28 5.38 3.92 -0.52
N ALA A 29 4.95 5.14 -0.22
CA ALA A 29 4.34 6.03 -1.21
C ALA A 29 5.30 6.36 -2.35
N LYS A 30 6.59 6.56 -2.07
CA LYS A 30 7.62 6.79 -3.09
C LYS A 30 7.81 5.57 -3.98
N LYS A 31 7.90 4.37 -3.41
CA LYS A 31 7.96 3.10 -4.17
C LYS A 31 6.73 2.92 -5.05
N ALA A 32 5.54 3.17 -4.49
CA ALA A 32 4.28 3.03 -5.24
C ALA A 32 4.20 4.04 -6.40
N ARG A 33 4.65 5.28 -6.21
CA ARG A 33 4.78 6.27 -7.30
C ARG A 33 5.76 5.84 -8.39
N GLN A 34 6.88 5.22 -8.02
CA GLN A 34 7.82 4.69 -9.01
C GLN A 34 7.19 3.56 -9.83
N ARG A 35 6.36 2.70 -9.23
CA ARG A 35 5.61 1.67 -9.96
C ARG A 35 4.51 2.26 -10.85
N LEU A 36 3.86 3.33 -10.40
CA LEU A 36 2.92 4.09 -11.25
C LEU A 36 3.58 4.67 -12.49
N TYR A 37 4.81 5.16 -12.38
CA TYR A 37 5.55 5.65 -13.55
C TYR A 37 5.74 4.54 -14.59
N HIS A 38 6.18 3.36 -14.16
CA HIS A 38 6.27 2.20 -15.05
C HIS A 38 4.91 1.80 -15.64
N LEU A 39 3.85 1.84 -14.84
CA LEU A 39 2.49 1.56 -15.31
C LEU A 39 2.05 2.56 -16.40
N ARG A 40 2.43 3.84 -16.26
CA ARG A 40 2.18 4.87 -17.26
C ARG A 40 2.95 4.60 -18.56
N CYS A 41 4.24 4.29 -18.47
CA CYS A 41 5.02 3.90 -19.64
C CYS A 41 4.42 2.67 -20.33
N LEU A 42 4.02 1.65 -19.57
CA LEU A 42 3.35 0.45 -20.09
C LEU A 42 2.03 0.77 -20.80
N ARG A 43 1.32 1.81 -20.35
CA ARG A 43 0.12 2.28 -21.04
C ARG A 43 0.45 2.95 -22.38
N ASP A 44 1.55 3.68 -22.47
CA ASP A 44 1.99 4.30 -23.71
C ASP A 44 2.32 3.25 -24.79
N PHE A 45 2.77 2.06 -24.39
CA PHE A 45 2.92 0.88 -25.26
C PHE A 45 1.59 0.22 -25.69
N ARG A 46 0.44 0.84 -25.41
CA ARG A 46 -0.91 0.37 -25.79
C ARG A 46 -1.24 -1.06 -25.31
N LEU A 47 -0.68 -1.47 -24.18
CA LEU A 47 -0.98 -2.78 -23.61
C LEU A 47 -2.47 -2.92 -23.23
N PRO A 48 -3.01 -4.16 -23.28
CA PRO A 48 -4.40 -4.42 -22.88
C PRO A 48 -4.63 -4.06 -21.42
N SER A 49 -5.80 -3.49 -21.10
CA SER A 49 -6.15 -3.08 -19.73
C SER A 49 -6.07 -4.24 -18.72
N LYS A 50 -6.32 -5.49 -19.17
CA LYS A 50 -6.16 -6.69 -18.34
C LYS A 50 -4.72 -6.90 -17.86
N VAL A 51 -3.73 -6.64 -18.73
CA VAL A 51 -2.30 -6.77 -18.40
C VAL A 51 -1.90 -5.67 -17.43
N LEU A 52 -2.36 -4.44 -17.67
CA LEU A 52 -2.10 -3.30 -16.79
C LEU A 52 -2.70 -3.50 -15.38
N ARG A 53 -3.92 -4.05 -15.30
CA ARG A 53 -4.56 -4.41 -14.02
C ARG A 53 -3.80 -5.50 -13.27
N ASN A 54 -3.36 -6.54 -13.98
CA ASN A 54 -2.54 -7.60 -13.38
C ASN A 54 -1.21 -7.02 -12.87
N PHE A 55 -0.56 -6.13 -13.63
CA PHE A 55 0.66 -5.47 -13.19
C PHE A 55 0.45 -4.63 -11.94
N TYR A 56 -0.64 -3.86 -11.88
CA TYR A 56 -1.03 -3.11 -10.67
C TYR A 56 -1.18 -4.04 -9.45
N THR A 57 -1.94 -5.13 -9.61
CA THR A 57 -2.19 -6.12 -8.55
C THR A 57 -0.88 -6.75 -8.05
N CYS A 58 -0.02 -7.17 -8.97
CA CYS A 58 1.24 -7.82 -8.60
C CYS A 58 2.28 -6.87 -7.97
N THR A 59 2.25 -5.59 -8.30
CA THR A 59 3.31 -4.64 -7.88
C THR A 59 2.82 -3.64 -6.84
N ILE A 60 1.83 -2.83 -7.17
CA ILE A 60 1.34 -1.75 -6.30
C ILE A 60 0.53 -2.35 -5.15
N GLU A 61 -0.42 -3.23 -5.45
CA GLU A 61 -1.25 -3.86 -4.42
C GLU A 61 -0.43 -4.77 -3.50
N SER A 62 0.56 -5.51 -4.02
CA SER A 62 1.50 -6.30 -3.22
C SER A 62 2.30 -5.44 -2.22
N ILE A 63 2.81 -4.28 -2.67
CA ILE A 63 3.54 -3.34 -1.80
C ILE A 63 2.61 -2.74 -0.74
N LEU A 64 1.37 -2.41 -1.12
CA LEU A 64 0.39 -1.86 -0.19
C LEU A 64 -0.02 -2.91 0.86
N THR A 65 -0.37 -4.13 0.43
CA THR A 65 -0.88 -5.22 1.29
C THR A 65 0.20 -5.81 2.20
N GLY A 66 1.46 -5.87 1.75
CA GLY A 66 2.53 -6.61 2.44
C GLY A 66 2.72 -6.23 3.90
N ASN A 67 2.45 -4.98 4.29
CA ASN A 67 2.54 -4.52 5.68
C ASN A 67 1.34 -3.67 6.13
N ILE A 68 0.20 -3.73 5.41
CA ILE A 68 -0.94 -2.82 5.61
C ILE A 68 -1.48 -2.85 7.04
N THR A 69 -1.49 -4.01 7.68
CA THR A 69 -1.99 -4.16 9.06
C THR A 69 -1.15 -3.43 10.09
N VAL A 70 0.16 -3.28 9.83
CA VAL A 70 1.12 -2.66 10.75
C VAL A 70 1.15 -1.15 10.57
N TRP A 71 1.21 -0.66 9.32
CA TRP A 71 1.31 0.78 9.07
C TRP A 71 -0.05 1.48 9.05
N PHE A 72 -1.14 0.85 8.60
CA PHE A 72 -2.41 1.56 8.36
C PHE A 72 -3.03 2.15 9.63
N GLY A 73 -2.97 1.42 10.74
CA GLY A 73 -3.45 1.87 12.05
C GLY A 73 -2.57 2.95 12.70
N ASN A 74 -1.26 2.92 12.41
CA ASN A 74 -0.27 3.86 12.96
C ASN A 74 0.00 5.06 12.03
N SER A 75 -0.59 5.11 10.83
CA SER A 75 -0.36 6.17 9.85
C SER A 75 -1.18 7.42 10.11
N THR A 76 -0.66 8.57 9.65
CA THR A 76 -1.43 9.81 9.65
C THR A 76 -2.52 9.81 8.58
N LYS A 77 -3.50 10.71 8.70
CA LYS A 77 -4.54 10.91 7.66
C LYS A 77 -3.92 11.37 6.33
N GLN A 78 -2.84 12.14 6.39
CA GLN A 78 -2.13 12.65 5.22
C GLN A 78 -1.43 11.54 4.43
N ASP A 79 -0.82 10.57 5.13
CA ASP A 79 -0.18 9.41 4.49
C ASP A 79 -1.21 8.53 3.78
N ARG A 80 -2.33 8.25 4.44
CA ARG A 80 -3.44 7.50 3.82
C ARG A 80 -3.96 8.20 2.57
N GLN A 81 -4.12 9.52 2.60
CA GLN A 81 -4.51 10.29 1.41
C GLN A 81 -3.44 10.25 0.31
N ALA A 82 -2.15 10.27 0.65
CA ALA A 82 -1.07 10.15 -0.32
C ALA A 82 -1.11 8.80 -1.04
N LEU A 83 -1.32 7.71 -0.31
CA LEU A 83 -1.47 6.37 -0.88
C LEU A 83 -2.78 6.22 -1.67
N GLN A 84 -3.86 6.82 -1.21
CA GLN A 84 -5.12 6.84 -1.97
C GLN A 84 -4.97 7.53 -3.32
N ARG A 85 -4.22 8.64 -3.39
CA ARG A 85 -3.90 9.33 -4.65
C ARG A 85 -3.13 8.43 -5.63
N VAL A 86 -2.31 7.51 -5.12
CA VAL A 86 -1.63 6.51 -5.96
C VAL A 86 -2.65 5.56 -6.58
N VAL A 87 -3.60 5.04 -5.78
CA VAL A 87 -4.68 4.17 -6.27
C VAL A 87 -5.51 4.88 -7.34
N ARG A 88 -5.98 6.10 -7.06
CA ARG A 88 -6.75 6.92 -8.03
C ARG A 88 -5.98 7.19 -9.32
N SER A 89 -4.67 7.37 -9.22
CA SER A 89 -3.81 7.57 -10.40
C SER A 89 -3.70 6.29 -11.23
N ALA A 90 -3.59 5.12 -10.57
CA ALA A 90 -3.60 3.83 -11.26
C ALA A 90 -4.95 3.57 -11.95
N GLU A 91 -6.08 3.91 -11.32
CA GLU A 91 -7.42 3.79 -11.93
C GLU A 91 -7.50 4.59 -13.22
N ARG A 92 -7.01 5.84 -13.21
CA ARG A 92 -7.00 6.71 -14.39
C ARG A 92 -6.12 6.17 -15.52
N ILE A 93 -5.01 5.49 -15.21
CA ILE A 93 -4.09 4.92 -16.20
C ILE A 93 -4.65 3.61 -16.79
N THR A 94 -5.28 2.80 -15.95
CA THR A 94 -5.79 1.47 -16.34
C THR A 94 -7.19 1.51 -16.94
N HIS A 95 -7.94 2.61 -16.71
CA HIS A 95 -9.36 2.74 -17.03
C HIS A 95 -10.21 1.59 -16.43
N THR A 96 -9.81 1.11 -15.26
CA THR A 96 -10.53 0.07 -14.51
C THR A 96 -10.76 0.54 -13.09
N GLU A 97 -11.89 0.17 -12.51
CA GLU A 97 -12.14 0.38 -11.08
C GLU A 97 -11.14 -0.47 -10.28
N LEU A 98 -10.42 0.18 -9.36
CA LEU A 98 -9.47 -0.48 -8.49
C LEU A 98 -9.97 -0.41 -7.04
N PRO A 99 -9.69 -1.44 -6.22
CA PRO A 99 -10.11 -1.44 -4.84
C PRO A 99 -9.47 -0.27 -4.08
N ASP A 100 -10.30 0.43 -3.29
CA ASP A 100 -9.84 1.48 -2.39
C ASP A 100 -8.83 0.95 -1.37
N LEU A 101 -8.01 1.82 -0.77
CA LEU A 101 -7.01 1.42 0.22
C LEU A 101 -7.63 0.66 1.41
N GLN A 102 -8.85 1.01 1.80
CA GLN A 102 -9.62 0.28 2.82
C GLN A 102 -10.00 -1.14 2.36
N THR A 103 -10.44 -1.27 1.11
CA THR A 103 -10.79 -2.56 0.51
C THR A 103 -9.57 -3.44 0.37
N ILE A 104 -8.40 -2.89 0.02
CA ILE A 104 -7.11 -3.60 -0.02
C ILE A 104 -6.73 -4.11 1.39
N LYS A 105 -6.96 -3.31 2.43
CA LYS A 105 -6.76 -3.72 3.84
C LYS A 105 -7.69 -4.87 4.22
N SER A 106 -8.97 -4.77 3.86
CA SER A 106 -9.96 -5.81 4.14
C SER A 106 -9.68 -7.11 3.36
N ALA A 107 -9.24 -7.01 2.11
CA ALA A 107 -8.86 -8.14 1.26
C ALA A 107 -7.59 -8.84 1.77
N SER A 108 -6.62 -8.08 2.28
CA SER A 108 -5.40 -8.65 2.91
C SER A 108 -5.73 -9.46 4.16
N GLY A 109 -6.71 -9.03 4.96
CA GLY A 109 -7.23 -9.79 6.11
C GLY A 109 -8.13 -10.98 5.74
N ALA A 110 -8.65 -11.01 4.51
CA ALA A 110 -9.64 -11.98 4.05
C ALA A 110 -9.08 -13.05 3.10
N ARG A 111 -7.76 -13.20 2.95
CA ARG A 111 -7.21 -14.31 2.17
C ARG A 111 -7.56 -15.62 2.88
N PRO A 112 -8.46 -16.47 2.34
CA PRO A 112 -8.69 -17.78 2.93
C PRO A 112 -7.39 -18.55 2.82
N ARG A 113 -6.98 -19.25 3.90
CA ARG A 113 -5.92 -20.25 3.82
C ARG A 113 -6.32 -21.25 2.72
N PRO A 114 -5.48 -21.52 1.71
CA PRO A 114 -5.77 -22.62 0.79
C PRO A 114 -5.54 -23.92 1.57
N GLY A 115 -6.64 -24.50 2.07
CA GLY A 115 -6.58 -25.68 2.93
C GLY A 115 -7.91 -25.94 3.59
N GLY A 116 -8.87 -26.42 2.80
CA GLY A 116 -10.20 -26.79 3.28
C GLY A 116 -11.09 -27.32 2.17
N LEU A 117 -10.58 -28.23 1.34
CA LEU A 117 -11.48 -29.20 0.71
C LEU A 117 -11.90 -30.16 1.82
N LYS A 118 -13.17 -30.12 2.16
CA LYS A 118 -13.87 -31.24 2.79
C LYS A 118 -14.64 -31.96 1.70
#